data_AF-A0A934YJJ5-F1
#
_entry.id   AF-A0A934YJJ5-F1
#
_cell.length_a   1.000
_cell.length_b   1.000
_cell.length_c   1.000
_cell.angle_alpha   90.00
_cell.angle_beta   90.00
_cell.angle_gamma   90.00
#
_symmetry.space_group_name_H-M   'P 1'
#
loop_
_entity.id
_entity.type
_entity.pdbx_description
1 polymer ?
#
loop_
_entity_poly.entity_id
_entity_poly.type
_entity_poly.pdbx_seq_one_letter_code
_entity_poly.pdbx_strand_id
1 'polypeptide(L)'
;MGLLVLFGFARCPVAQWLHVPCPGCGMTRSVEALAHFDLAGVLRYNPLGPVHVALSAWIIARSMYVLARDGNLGALAHKNEATHMMYAFFALQVIQLVLWGLRWFGLFGGPCPV
;
A
#
# COMPACT_ATOMS: atom_id res chain seq x y z
N MET A 1 8.98 15.64 10.32
CA MET A 1 7.80 15.14 9.58
C MET A 1 7.67 13.61 9.58
N GLY A 2 8.75 12.81 9.62
CA GLY A 2 8.65 11.33 9.67
C GLY A 2 8.28 10.74 11.04
N LEU A 3 8.68 11.40 12.14
CA LEU A 3 8.50 10.85 13.50
C LEU A 3 7.03 10.79 13.95
N LEU A 4 6.20 11.76 13.56
CA LEU A 4 4.76 11.79 13.89
C LEU A 4 3.96 10.68 13.20
N VAL A 5 4.43 10.18 12.06
CA VAL A 5 3.83 9.06 11.33
C VAL A 5 4.11 7.74 12.05
N LEU A 6 5.32 7.58 12.61
CA LEU A 6 5.71 6.40 13.38
C LEU A 6 4.93 6.27 14.70
N PHE A 7 4.55 7.39 15.32
CA PHE A 7 3.78 7.40 16.58
C PHE A 7 2.25 7.40 16.38
N GLY A 8 1.74 7.20 15.16
CA GLY A 8 0.29 7.12 14.91
C GLY A 8 -0.49 8.44 15.07
N PHE A 9 0.20 9.56 15.34
CA PHE A 9 -0.41 10.87 15.55
C PHE A 9 -0.75 11.61 14.25
N ALA A 10 -0.20 11.16 13.11
CA ALA A 10 -0.51 11.72 11.81
C ALA A 10 -1.93 11.32 11.36
N ARG A 11 -2.92 12.12 11.74
CA ARG A 11 -4.26 12.03 11.14
C ARG A 11 -4.15 12.35 9.66
N CYS A 12 -4.76 11.50 8.84
CA CYS A 12 -4.83 11.63 7.39
C CYS A 12 -5.39 13.03 7.04
N PRO A 13 -4.61 13.95 6.44
CA PRO A 13 -5.10 15.29 6.14
C PRO A 13 -6.29 15.26 5.18
N VAL A 14 -6.34 14.26 4.30
CA VAL A 14 -7.50 13.99 3.43
C VAL A 14 -8.74 13.61 4.24
N ALA A 15 -8.62 12.72 5.24
CA ALA A 15 -9.75 12.38 6.11
C ALA A 15 -10.18 13.57 6.98
N GLN A 16 -9.22 14.41 7.39
CA GLN A 16 -9.49 15.54 8.26
C GLN A 16 -10.10 16.75 7.52
N TRP A 17 -9.77 16.93 6.24
CA TRP A 17 -10.26 18.06 5.43
C TRP A 17 -11.45 17.67 4.56
N LEU A 18 -11.39 16.52 3.90
CA LEU A 18 -12.45 16.05 3.01
C LEU A 18 -13.47 15.16 3.71
N HIS A 19 -13.23 14.69 4.95
CA HIS A 19 -14.09 13.72 5.64
C HIS A 19 -14.35 12.45 4.82
N VAL A 20 -13.43 12.15 3.91
CA VAL A 20 -13.47 10.97 3.08
C VAL A 20 -12.26 10.12 3.44
N PRO A 21 -12.44 8.80 3.64
CA PRO A 21 -11.29 7.93 3.75
C PRO A 21 -10.49 8.01 2.43
N CYS A 22 -9.20 7.72 2.42
CA CYS A 22 -8.47 7.61 1.15
C CYS A 22 -7.86 6.22 1.04
N PRO A 23 -7.55 5.72 -0.18
CA PRO A 23 -6.95 4.40 -0.35
C PRO A 23 -5.66 4.24 0.45
N GLY A 24 -4.88 5.33 0.60
CA GLY A 24 -3.70 5.36 1.45
C GLY A 24 -4.01 5.11 2.93
N CYS A 25 -5.00 5.82 3.48
CA CYS A 25 -5.33 5.74 4.90
C CYS A 25 -6.00 4.39 5.27
N GLY A 26 -6.70 3.76 4.33
CA GLY A 26 -7.16 2.37 4.47
C GLY A 26 -6.04 1.33 4.43
N MET A 27 -5.00 1.52 3.61
CA MET A 27 -3.81 0.68 3.63
C MET A 27 -3.06 0.78 4.95
N THR A 28 -2.83 1.99 5.47
CA THR A 28 -2.13 2.19 6.75
C THR A 28 -2.84 1.49 7.91
N ARG A 29 -4.17 1.65 8.02
CA ARG A 29 -4.96 0.96 9.06
C ARG A 29 -4.99 -0.55 8.88
N SER A 30 -4.97 -1.04 7.65
CA SER A 30 -4.86 -2.49 7.42
C SER A 30 -3.51 -3.04 7.84
N VAL A 31 -2.42 -2.30 7.63
CA VAL A 31 -1.07 -2.71 8.05
C VAL A 31 -0.94 -2.65 9.57
N GLU A 32 -1.54 -1.64 10.20
CA GLU A 32 -1.65 -1.53 11.66
C GLU A 32 -2.47 -2.68 12.27
N ALA A 33 -3.60 -3.03 11.65
CA ALA A 33 -4.39 -4.20 12.07
C ALA A 33 -3.58 -5.49 11.94
N LEU A 34 -2.83 -5.65 10.86
CA LEU A 34 -1.92 -6.78 10.68
C LEU A 34 -0.83 -6.82 11.77
N ALA A 35 -0.25 -5.66 12.11
CA ALA A 35 0.76 -5.55 13.16
C ALA A 35 0.21 -5.93 14.55
N HIS A 36 -1.08 -5.68 14.80
CA HIS A 36 -1.78 -6.11 16.01
C HIS A 36 -2.37 -7.53 15.92
N PHE A 37 -2.05 -8.30 14.87
CA PHE A 37 -2.62 -9.64 14.59
C PHE A 37 -4.16 -9.66 14.42
N ASP A 38 -4.78 -8.52 14.12
CA ASP A 38 -6.21 -8.41 13.83
C ASP A 38 -6.51 -8.66 12.35
N LEU A 39 -6.65 -9.94 12.01
CA LEU A 39 -6.99 -10.39 10.65
C LEU A 39 -8.39 -9.93 10.20
N ALA A 40 -9.32 -9.73 11.13
CA ALA A 40 -10.65 -9.22 10.81
C ALA A 40 -10.59 -7.73 10.45
N GLY A 41 -9.78 -6.96 11.16
CA GLY A 41 -9.44 -5.57 10.84
C GLY A 41 -8.79 -5.44 9.47
N VAL A 42 -7.84 -6.31 9.12
CA VAL A 42 -7.17 -6.33 7.81
C VAL A 42 -8.19 -6.44 6.66
N LEU A 43 -9.09 -7.42 6.72
CA LEU A 43 -10.12 -7.64 5.70
C LEU A 43 -11.13 -6.48 5.67
N ARG A 44 -11.44 -5.89 6.82
CA ARG A 44 -12.41 -4.80 6.96
C ARG A 44 -11.89 -3.47 6.41
N TYR A 45 -10.61 -3.15 6.65
CA TYR A 45 -9.99 -1.89 6.24
C TYR A 45 -9.50 -1.96 4.79
N ASN A 46 -8.67 -2.94 4.44
CA ASN A 46 -8.23 -3.14 3.07
C ASN A 46 -7.55 -4.52 2.90
N PRO A 47 -8.22 -5.53 2.32
CA PRO A 47 -7.63 -6.86 2.14
C PRO A 47 -6.37 -6.84 1.26
N LEU A 48 -6.21 -5.84 0.39
CA LEU A 48 -5.02 -5.66 -0.45
C LEU A 48 -3.89 -4.85 0.21
N GLY A 49 -4.14 -4.23 1.37
CA GLY A 49 -3.13 -3.44 2.08
C GLY A 49 -1.86 -4.23 2.40
N PRO A 50 -1.95 -5.44 3.00
CA PRO A 50 -0.78 -6.28 3.28
C PRO A 50 -0.04 -6.71 2.01
N VAL A 51 -0.78 -7.06 0.95
CA VAL A 51 -0.20 -7.50 -0.33
C VAL A 51 0.60 -6.38 -0.97
N HIS A 52 0.05 -5.15 -0.96
CA HIS A 52 0.71 -3.98 -1.51
C HIS A 52 2.00 -3.64 -0.74
N VAL A 53 1.97 -3.68 0.59
CA VAL A 53 3.17 -3.46 1.42
C VAL A 53 4.20 -4.57 1.24
N ALA A 54 3.78 -5.84 1.20
CA ALA A 54 4.68 -6.96 0.97
C ALA A 54 5.37 -6.88 -0.40
N LEU A 55 4.61 -6.56 -1.46
CA LEU A 55 5.18 -6.39 -2.80
C LEU A 55 6.15 -5.21 -2.85
N SER A 56 5.79 -4.08 -2.25
CA SER A 56 6.65 -2.90 -2.19
C SER A 56 7.95 -3.20 -1.43
N ALA A 57 7.86 -3.84 -0.27
CA ALA A 57 9.01 -4.26 0.52
C ALA A 57 9.91 -5.25 -0.24
N TRP A 58 9.31 -6.19 -0.99
CA TRP A 58 10.04 -7.14 -1.82
C TRP A 58 10.79 -6.45 -2.97
N ILE A 59 10.14 -5.52 -3.69
CA ILE A 59 10.78 -4.73 -4.76
C ILE A 59 11.96 -3.94 -4.19
N ILE A 60 11.79 -3.28 -3.04
CA ILE A 60 12.86 -2.51 -2.37
C ILE A 60 14.01 -3.43 -1.96
N ALA A 61 13.72 -4.55 -1.28
CA ALA A 61 14.73 -5.50 -0.84
C ALA A 61 15.51 -6.10 -2.02
N ARG A 62 14.82 -6.45 -3.10
CA ARG A 62 15.46 -6.93 -4.34
C ARG A 62 16.34 -5.85 -4.96
N SER A 63 15.85 -4.62 -5.03
CA SER A 63 16.60 -3.48 -5.57
C SER A 63 17.86 -3.21 -4.75
N MET A 64 17.75 -3.23 -3.42
CA MET A 64 18.88 -3.10 -2.50
C MET A 64 19.87 -4.25 -2.64
N TYR A 65 19.39 -5.49 -2.78
CA TYR A 65 20.23 -6.67 -2.94
C TYR A 65 21.04 -6.64 -4.25
N VAL A 66 20.38 -6.33 -5.38
CA VAL A 66 21.05 -6.22 -6.68
C VAL A 66 22.04 -5.06 -6.67
N LEU A 67 21.68 -3.91 -6.08
CA LEU A 67 22.59 -2.77 -5.96
C LEU A 67 23.81 -3.09 -5.07
N ALA A 68 23.60 -3.79 -3.94
CA ALA A 68 24.66 -4.18 -3.03
C ALA A 68 25.60 -5.25 -3.61
N ARG A 69 25.09 -6.12 -4.48
CA ARG A 69 25.86 -7.22 -5.07
C ARG A 69 26.59 -6.82 -6.35
N ASP A 70 25.91 -6.14 -7.26
CA ASP A 70 26.41 -5.87 -8.61
C ASP A 70 26.92 -4.45 -8.79
N GLY A 71 26.59 -3.51 -7.88
CA GLY A 71 27.03 -2.12 -7.91
C GLY A 71 26.60 -1.33 -9.16
N ASN A 72 25.85 -1.97 -10.07
CA ASN A 72 25.57 -1.48 -11.39
C ASN A 72 24.05 -1.30 -11.55
N LEU A 73 23.62 -0.04 -11.67
CA LEU A 73 22.22 0.32 -11.91
C LEU A 73 21.68 -0.29 -13.22
N GLY A 74 22.57 -0.68 -14.15
CA GLY A 74 22.21 -1.38 -15.39
C GLY A 74 21.70 -2.82 -15.17
N ALA A 75 22.07 -3.49 -14.07
CA ALA A 75 21.58 -4.83 -13.75
C ALA A 75 20.10 -4.82 -13.32
N LEU A 76 19.63 -3.73 -12.71
CA LEU A 76 18.19 -3.50 -12.48
C LEU A 76 17.43 -3.30 -13.81
N ALA A 77 18.12 -2.87 -14.86
CA ALA A 77 17.51 -2.51 -16.14
C ALA A 77 17.33 -3.70 -17.10
N HIS A 78 17.35 -4.95 -16.61
CA HIS A 78 16.85 -6.08 -17.39
C HIS A 78 15.41 -5.77 -17.83
N LYS A 79 15.29 -5.37 -19.11
CA LYS A 79 14.12 -4.66 -19.67
C LYS A 79 12.81 -5.38 -19.39
N ASN A 80 12.81 -6.72 -19.33
CA ASN A 80 11.60 -7.51 -19.14
C ASN A 80 11.19 -7.62 -17.66
N GLU A 81 12.14 -7.84 -16.74
CA GLU A 81 11.82 -8.03 -15.32
C GLU A 81 11.41 -6.73 -14.64
N ALA A 82 12.15 -5.63 -14.89
CA ALA A 82 11.81 -4.32 -14.36
C ALA A 82 10.44 -3.85 -14.87
N THR A 83 10.15 -4.12 -16.14
CA THR A 83 8.85 -3.80 -16.77
C THR A 83 7.73 -4.64 -16.16
N HIS A 84 7.92 -5.94 -15.93
CA HIS A 84 6.92 -6.79 -15.26
C HIS A 84 6.64 -6.33 -13.81
N MET A 85 7.68 -5.99 -13.05
CA MET A 85 7.52 -5.48 -11.67
C MET A 85 6.77 -4.15 -11.65
N MET A 86 7.09 -3.24 -12.58
CA MET A 86 6.42 -1.95 -12.71
C MET A 86 4.95 -2.11 -13.14
N TYR A 87 4.66 -2.99 -14.11
CA TYR A 87 3.28 -3.30 -14.51
C TYR A 87 2.50 -3.94 -13.38
N ALA A 88 3.08 -4.86 -12.62
CA ALA A 88 2.42 -5.48 -11.47
C ALA A 88 2.07 -4.44 -10.39
N PHE A 89 2.99 -3.51 -10.09
CA PHE A 89 2.74 -2.41 -9.16
C PHE A 89 1.63 -1.47 -9.67
N PHE A 90 1.69 -1.05 -10.95
CA PHE A 90 0.65 -0.21 -11.56
C PHE A 90 -0.71 -0.90 -11.60
N ALA A 91 -0.75 -2.19 -11.95
CA ALA A 91 -1.98 -2.96 -11.95
C ALA A 91 -2.59 -3.04 -10.54
N LEU A 92 -1.78 -3.27 -9.51
CA LEU A 92 -2.22 -3.26 -8.12
C LEU A 92 -2.80 -1.90 -7.70
N GLN A 93 -2.17 -0.80 -8.11
CA GLN A 93 -2.66 0.56 -7.84
C GLN A 93 -4.01 0.81 -8.53
N VAL A 94 -4.17 0.37 -9.78
CA VAL A 94 -5.45 0.47 -10.50
C VAL A 94 -6.52 -0.40 -9.85
N ILE A 95 -6.21 -1.65 -9.51
CA ILE A 95 -7.13 -2.56 -8.81
C ILE A 95 -7.55 -1.95 -7.47
N GLN A 96 -6.61 -1.37 -6.73
CA GLN A 96 -6.87 -0.71 -5.46
C GLN A 96 -7.82 0.47 -5.65
N LEU A 97 -7.60 1.34 -6.65
CA LEU A 97 -8.48 2.46 -6.98
C LEU A 97 -9.88 1.99 -7.38
N VAL A 98 -9.98 0.94 -8.19
CA VAL A 98 -11.26 0.34 -8.60
C VAL A 98 -12.02 -0.20 -7.40
N LEU A 99 -11.37 -1.01 -6.55
CA LEU A 99 -11.98 -1.52 -5.32
C LEU A 99 -12.41 -0.40 -4.38
N TRP A 100 -11.64 0.68 -4.34
CA TRP A 100 -11.97 1.85 -3.53
C TRP A 100 -13.18 2.62 -4.09
N GLY A 101 -13.25 2.78 -5.42
CA GLY A 101 -14.43 3.31 -6.09
C GLY A 101 -15.66 2.45 -5.81
N LEU A 102 -15.55 1.13 -5.95
CA LEU A 102 -16.62 0.18 -5.63
C LEU A 102 -17.05 0.26 -4.15
N ARG A 103 -16.10 0.43 -3.22
CA ARG A 103 -16.41 0.66 -1.79
C ARG A 103 -17.18 1.93 -1.53
N TRP A 104 -16.90 2.99 -2.29
CA TRP A 104 -17.68 4.21 -2.21
C TRP A 104 -19.15 4.00 -2.57
N PHE A 105 -19.40 3.15 -3.57
CA PHE A 105 -20.76 2.74 -3.96
C PHE A 105 -21.38 1.70 -3.00
N GLY A 106 -20.74 1.40 -1.88
CA GLY A 106 -21.29 0.52 -0.82
C GLY A 106 -20.98 -0.97 -0.98
N LEU A 107 -20.25 -1.39 -2.02
CA LEU A 107 -19.80 -2.77 -2.19
C LEU A 107 -18.59 -3.04 -1.26
N PHE A 108 -18.49 -4.22 -0.65
CA PHE A 108 -17.38 -4.58 0.26
C PHE A 108 -17.29 -3.79 1.58
N GLY A 109 -18.42 -3.52 2.25
CA GLY A 109 -18.43 -3.03 3.64
C GLY A 109 -18.43 -1.51 3.82
N GLY A 110 -18.72 -0.75 2.75
CA GLY A 110 -18.93 0.70 2.78
C GLY A 110 -17.66 1.54 3.03
N PRO A 111 -17.78 2.88 3.02
CA PRO A 111 -16.68 3.76 3.40
C PRO A 111 -16.26 3.47 4.84
N CYS A 112 -14.97 3.21 5.06
CA CYS A 112 -14.44 3.05 6.43
C CYS A 112 -14.70 4.32 7.24
N PRO A 113 -14.98 4.22 8.55
CA PRO A 113 -15.11 5.41 9.39
C PRO A 113 -13.81 6.22 9.33
N VAL A 114 -13.93 7.51 9.04
CA VAL A 114 -12.79 8.46 9.06
C VAL A 114 -12.27 8.67 10.47
#